data_AF-A0A9X3CEG6-F1
#
_entry.id   AF-A0A9X3CEG6-F1
#
_cell.length_a   1.000
_cell.length_b   1.000
_cell.length_c   1.000
_cell.angle_alpha   90.00
_cell.angle_beta   90.00
_cell.angle_gamma   90.00
#
_symmetry.space_group_name_H-M   'P 1'
#
loop_
_entity.id
_entity.type
_entity.pdbx_description
1 polymer ?
#
loop_
_entity_poly.entity_id
_entity_poly.type
_entity_poly.pdbx_seq_one_letter_code
_entity_poly.pdbx_strand_id
1 'polypeptide(L)'
;MKLLKTPTIDWPSKFAQRLLLAQHPALKSFYQQTLPNADTPMDEIEFIALDFETTGLDPKKDDIITIGLVPFTLNRVFINRAKHWTVRPRKQLKEESVVIHGITHNDVLDAPDLSEIIEEVLEAIQGHILVVHYRRIEREFLDRALRTRFDEGIEFPVVDTMQIETAIQAKWAGGFWNRLKGIKPQSVRLGKSRLRYNLPAYTPHHALTDAIATAELLQAQIAYHYDTKQAVRDFWL
;
A
#
# COMPACT_ATOMS: atom_id res chain seq x y z
N MET A 1 19.23 23.98 -7.67
CA MET A 1 19.49 22.79 -8.50
C MET A 1 18.17 22.05 -8.67
N LYS A 2 17.50 22.19 -9.82
CA LYS A 2 16.23 21.48 -10.09
C LYS A 2 16.55 19.98 -10.07
N LEU A 3 16.09 19.25 -9.05
CA LEU A 3 16.06 17.80 -9.11
C LEU A 3 15.27 17.45 -10.37
N LEU A 4 15.89 16.70 -11.29
CA LEU A 4 15.20 16.08 -12.40
C LEU A 4 14.02 15.31 -11.80
N LYS A 5 12.79 15.82 -11.98
CA LYS A 5 11.58 15.11 -11.56
C LYS A 5 11.59 13.77 -12.30
N THR A 6 11.53 12.67 -11.57
CA THR A 6 11.30 11.35 -12.16
C THR A 6 10.08 11.45 -13.06
N PRO A 7 10.11 10.91 -14.31
CA PRO A 7 8.95 10.94 -15.17
C PRO A 7 7.76 10.32 -14.43
N THR A 8 6.70 11.09 -14.28
CA THR A 8 5.47 10.68 -13.61
C THR A 8 4.74 9.67 -14.48
N ILE A 9 4.33 8.55 -13.89
CA ILE A 9 3.63 7.49 -14.63
C ILE A 9 2.27 8.03 -15.11
N ASP A 10 1.99 7.82 -16.40
CA ASP A 10 0.68 8.12 -17.00
C ASP A 10 -0.29 6.96 -16.70
N TRP A 11 -0.89 7.02 -15.51
CA TRP A 11 -1.88 6.06 -15.06
C TRP A 11 -3.13 5.97 -15.94
N PRO A 12 -3.71 7.09 -16.43
CA PRO A 12 -4.81 7.05 -17.39
C PRO A 12 -4.51 6.22 -18.65
N SER A 13 -3.38 6.49 -19.32
CA SER A 13 -3.00 5.72 -20.52
C SER A 13 -2.76 4.24 -20.20
N LYS A 14 -2.18 3.95 -19.03
CA LYS A 14 -1.92 2.58 -18.58
C LYS A 14 -3.21 1.82 -18.26
N PHE A 15 -4.18 2.47 -17.61
CA PHE A 15 -5.51 1.90 -17.36
C PHE A 15 -6.24 1.63 -18.67
N ALA A 16 -6.20 2.55 -19.63
CA ALA A 16 -6.79 2.34 -20.95
C ALA A 16 -6.17 1.13 -21.68
N GLN A 17 -4.84 0.98 -21.65
CA GLN A 17 -4.17 -0.20 -22.22
C GLN A 17 -4.55 -1.49 -21.49
N ARG A 18 -4.58 -1.47 -20.16
CA ARG A 18 -4.95 -2.63 -19.33
C ARG A 18 -6.40 -3.04 -19.55
N LEU A 19 -7.32 -2.09 -19.71
CA LEU A 19 -8.73 -2.34 -20.02
C LEU A 19 -8.90 -3.09 -21.35
N LEU A 20 -8.12 -2.72 -22.38
CA LEU A 20 -8.17 -3.41 -23.68
C LEU A 20 -7.69 -4.86 -23.60
N LEU A 21 -6.75 -5.15 -22.69
CA LEU A 21 -6.16 -6.47 -22.51
C LEU A 21 -6.92 -7.35 -21.52
N ALA A 22 -7.65 -6.74 -20.57
CA ALA A 22 -8.34 -7.44 -19.51
C ALA A 22 -9.40 -8.39 -20.09
N GLN A 23 -9.46 -9.64 -19.61
CA GLN A 23 -10.48 -10.61 -20.01
C GLN A 23 -11.47 -10.84 -18.88
N HIS A 24 -10.98 -10.98 -17.64
CA HIS A 24 -11.75 -11.20 -16.43
C HIS A 24 -12.70 -10.03 -16.14
N PRO A 25 -14.01 -10.26 -15.89
CA PRO A 25 -14.99 -9.20 -15.65
C PRO A 25 -14.60 -8.24 -14.52
N ALA A 26 -14.10 -8.76 -13.39
CA ALA A 26 -13.66 -7.93 -12.28
C ALA A 26 -12.48 -6.99 -12.63
N LEU A 27 -11.52 -7.46 -13.44
CA LEU A 27 -10.40 -6.62 -13.90
C LEU A 27 -10.87 -5.59 -14.92
N LYS A 28 -11.80 -5.94 -15.81
CA LYS A 28 -12.44 -4.96 -16.69
C LYS A 28 -13.15 -3.87 -15.90
N SER A 29 -13.95 -4.23 -14.90
CA SER A 29 -14.63 -3.29 -14.01
C SER A 29 -13.63 -2.36 -13.31
N PHE A 30 -12.55 -2.94 -12.75
CA PHE A 30 -11.47 -2.21 -12.08
C PHE A 30 -10.81 -1.17 -13.01
N TYR A 31 -10.44 -1.54 -14.23
CA TYR A 31 -9.78 -0.64 -15.19
C TYR A 31 -10.73 0.33 -15.92
N GLN A 32 -12.04 0.09 -15.88
CA GLN A 32 -13.05 1.04 -16.38
C GLN A 32 -13.22 2.26 -15.46
N GLN A 33 -12.86 2.13 -14.18
CA GLN A 33 -12.99 3.23 -13.25
C GLN A 33 -12.02 4.37 -13.58
N THR A 34 -12.51 5.60 -13.42
CA THR A 34 -11.68 6.79 -13.61
C THR A 34 -10.85 7.02 -12.35
N LEU A 35 -9.55 7.21 -12.53
CA LEU A 35 -8.65 7.64 -11.46
C LEU A 35 -8.67 9.17 -11.31
N PRO A 36 -8.30 9.71 -10.13
CA PRO A 36 -8.02 11.13 -9.98
C PRO A 36 -7.02 11.64 -11.04
N ASN A 37 -7.18 12.89 -11.46
CA ASN A 37 -6.24 13.51 -12.39
C ASN A 37 -4.85 13.61 -11.73
N ALA A 38 -3.80 13.45 -12.54
CA ALA A 38 -2.40 13.59 -12.11
C ALA A 38 -2.13 14.92 -11.39
N ASP A 39 -2.88 15.96 -11.75
CA ASP A 39 -2.71 17.34 -11.31
C ASP A 39 -3.60 17.65 -10.10
N THR A 40 -4.46 16.71 -9.68
CA THR A 40 -5.34 16.88 -8.52
C THR A 40 -4.49 17.07 -7.25
N PRO A 41 -4.77 18.12 -6.45
CA PRO A 41 -4.16 18.33 -5.14
C PRO A 41 -4.33 17.14 -4.19
N MET A 42 -3.31 16.83 -3.40
CA MET A 42 -3.37 15.72 -2.43
C MET A 42 -4.51 15.87 -1.41
N ASP A 43 -4.89 17.09 -1.01
CA ASP A 43 -6.01 17.32 -0.08
C ASP A 43 -7.41 17.18 -0.70
N GLU A 44 -7.50 17.04 -2.02
CA GLU A 44 -8.75 16.80 -2.75
C GLU A 44 -8.96 15.31 -3.07
N ILE A 45 -8.04 14.44 -2.63
CA ILE A 45 -8.06 13.01 -2.91
C ILE A 45 -8.54 12.23 -1.68
N GLU A 46 -9.48 11.33 -1.92
CA GLU A 46 -9.74 10.22 -1.02
C GLU A 46 -8.84 9.04 -1.43
N PHE A 47 -7.98 8.65 -0.51
CA PHE A 47 -7.06 7.53 -0.64
C PHE A 47 -7.63 6.28 0.02
N ILE A 48 -7.04 5.15 -0.30
CA ILE A 48 -7.27 3.90 0.41
C ILE A 48 -5.94 3.37 0.91
N ALA A 49 -5.76 3.28 2.24
CA ALA A 49 -4.62 2.58 2.79
C ALA A 49 -4.86 1.07 2.73
N LEU A 50 -3.86 0.34 2.25
CA LEU A 50 -3.89 -1.10 2.05
C LEU A 50 -2.67 -1.73 2.72
N ASP A 51 -2.88 -2.84 3.40
CA ASP A 51 -1.82 -3.67 3.96
C ASP A 51 -2.23 -5.15 3.89
N PHE A 52 -1.24 -6.03 3.72
CA PHE A 52 -1.41 -7.48 3.67
C PHE A 52 -0.56 -8.17 4.73
N GLU A 53 -1.15 -9.15 5.42
CA GLU A 53 -0.35 -10.20 6.04
C GLU A 53 -0.21 -11.37 5.06
N THR A 54 0.95 -12.00 5.09
CA THR A 54 1.34 -13.05 4.15
C THR A 54 2.02 -14.20 4.88
N THR A 55 2.03 -15.40 4.28
CA THR A 55 2.70 -16.57 4.87
C THR A 55 4.25 -16.50 4.84
N GLY A 56 4.80 -15.41 4.29
CA GLY A 56 6.21 -15.21 4.03
C GLY A 56 6.43 -14.09 3.02
N LEU A 57 7.67 -13.81 2.63
CA LEU A 57 8.01 -12.62 1.83
C LEU A 57 8.19 -12.88 0.33
N ASP A 58 8.03 -14.13 -0.14
CA ASP A 58 8.22 -14.48 -1.56
C ASP A 58 6.85 -14.66 -2.24
N PRO A 59 6.34 -13.67 -3.01
CA PRO A 59 5.02 -13.74 -3.64
C PRO A 59 4.86 -14.93 -4.58
N LYS A 60 5.96 -15.52 -5.09
CA LYS A 60 5.89 -16.71 -5.94
C LYS A 60 5.56 -17.98 -5.16
N LYS A 61 5.85 -18.00 -3.86
CA LYS A 61 5.78 -19.20 -3.00
C LYS A 61 4.80 -19.06 -1.84
N ASP A 62 4.61 -17.85 -1.35
CA ASP A 62 3.82 -17.49 -0.18
C ASP A 62 2.47 -16.88 -0.63
N ASP A 63 1.49 -16.90 0.27
CA ASP A 63 0.11 -16.48 0.02
C ASP A 63 -0.29 -15.30 0.91
N ILE A 64 -1.28 -14.51 0.44
CA ILE A 64 -1.99 -13.53 1.26
C ILE A 64 -2.90 -14.26 2.24
N ILE A 65 -2.88 -13.86 3.51
CA ILE A 65 -3.73 -14.45 4.56
C ILE A 65 -4.69 -13.45 5.21
N THR A 66 -4.34 -12.16 5.22
CA THR A 66 -5.31 -11.10 5.57
C THR A 66 -5.12 -9.87 4.71
N ILE A 67 -6.21 -9.16 4.47
CA ILE A 67 -6.25 -7.91 3.71
C ILE A 67 -6.88 -6.85 4.60
N GLY A 68 -6.14 -5.78 4.89
CA GLY A 68 -6.62 -4.63 5.64
C GLY A 68 -6.77 -3.42 4.73
N LEU A 69 -7.95 -2.79 4.76
CA LEU A 69 -8.27 -1.65 3.93
C LEU A 69 -8.94 -0.55 4.75
N VAL A 70 -8.48 0.69 4.62
CA VAL A 70 -9.15 1.84 5.23
C VAL A 70 -9.13 3.08 4.32
N PRO A 71 -10.30 3.62 3.95
CA PRO A 71 -10.37 4.89 3.23
C PRO A 71 -10.00 6.07 4.12
N PHE A 72 -9.36 7.08 3.55
CA PHE A 72 -8.99 8.29 4.28
C PHE A 72 -8.76 9.49 3.34
N THR A 73 -8.90 10.70 3.87
CA THR A 73 -8.36 11.93 3.27
C THR A 73 -7.19 12.42 4.12
N LEU A 74 -6.51 13.49 3.70
CA LEU A 74 -5.46 14.10 4.53
C LEU A 74 -5.97 14.63 5.90
N ASN A 75 -7.28 14.78 6.07
CA ASN A 75 -7.89 15.30 7.30
C ASN A 75 -8.54 14.23 8.18
N ARG A 76 -8.88 13.05 7.63
CA ARG A 76 -9.67 12.05 8.35
C ARG A 76 -9.45 10.63 7.86
N VAL A 77 -9.32 9.70 8.79
CA VAL A 77 -9.41 8.24 8.56
C VAL A 77 -10.85 7.77 8.80
N PHE A 78 -11.43 7.03 7.84
CA PHE A 78 -12.83 6.58 7.91
C PHE A 78 -12.94 5.13 8.41
N ILE A 79 -12.75 4.94 9.72
CA ILE A 79 -12.79 3.61 10.36
C ILE A 79 -14.12 2.87 10.12
N ASN A 80 -15.24 3.59 10.05
CA ASN A 80 -16.55 3.00 9.77
C ASN A 80 -16.69 2.43 8.34
N ARG A 81 -15.75 2.74 7.45
CA ARG A 81 -15.67 2.21 6.08
C ARG A 81 -14.51 1.23 5.89
N ALA A 82 -13.77 0.94 6.96
CA ALA A 82 -12.69 -0.03 6.91
C ALA A 82 -13.24 -1.42 6.54
N LYS A 83 -12.45 -2.17 5.76
CA LYS A 83 -12.73 -3.55 5.42
C LYS A 83 -11.55 -4.42 5.82
N HIS A 84 -11.86 -5.63 6.23
CA HIS A 84 -10.87 -6.63 6.60
C HIS A 84 -11.34 -7.99 6.11
N TRP A 85 -10.45 -8.72 5.45
CA TRP A 85 -10.71 -10.08 5.03
C TRP A 85 -9.63 -11.02 5.57
N THR A 86 -10.05 -12.20 5.98
CA THR A 86 -9.16 -13.34 6.23
C THR A 86 -9.26 -14.28 5.04
N VAL A 87 -8.13 -14.83 4.61
CA VAL A 87 -7.98 -15.63 3.41
C VAL A 87 -7.29 -16.93 3.76
N ARG A 88 -7.83 -18.04 3.28
CA ARG A 88 -7.18 -19.34 3.43
C ARG A 88 -5.99 -19.43 2.49
N PRO A 89 -4.76 -19.65 3.00
CA PRO A 89 -3.60 -19.87 2.16
C PRO A 89 -3.70 -21.24 1.45
N ARG A 90 -3.05 -21.38 0.31
CA ARG A 90 -3.02 -22.65 -0.45
C ARG A 90 -2.05 -23.65 0.16
N LYS A 91 -1.11 -23.16 0.98
CA LYS A 91 -0.13 -23.95 1.71
C LYS A 91 -0.32 -23.77 3.20
N GLN A 92 0.13 -24.77 3.95
CA GLN A 92 0.16 -24.71 5.40
C GLN A 92 1.03 -23.54 5.89
N LEU A 93 0.59 -22.89 6.97
CA LEU A 93 1.33 -21.78 7.57
C LEU A 93 2.64 -22.28 8.17
N LYS A 94 3.72 -21.53 7.97
CA LYS A 94 4.99 -21.78 8.64
C LYS A 94 4.92 -21.24 10.07
N GLU A 95 5.49 -21.94 11.04
CA GLU A 95 5.48 -21.53 12.44
C GLU A 95 6.06 -20.12 12.64
N GLU A 96 7.10 -19.76 11.86
CA GLU A 96 7.72 -18.44 11.96
C GLU A 96 6.76 -17.31 11.57
N SER A 97 5.84 -17.56 10.63
CA SER A 97 4.82 -16.59 10.20
C SER A 97 3.79 -16.36 11.31
N VAL A 98 3.32 -17.44 11.95
CA VAL A 98 2.36 -17.39 13.06
C VAL A 98 2.92 -16.59 14.24
N VAL A 99 4.21 -16.72 14.54
CA VAL A 99 4.87 -15.96 15.61
C VAL A 99 4.91 -14.45 15.31
N ILE A 100 4.91 -14.05 14.03
CA ILE A 100 5.00 -12.66 13.61
C ILE A 100 3.63 -11.98 13.67
N HIS A 101 2.62 -12.54 12.98
CA HIS A 101 1.30 -11.92 12.82
C HIS A 101 0.22 -12.44 13.77
N GLY A 102 0.50 -13.50 14.53
CA GLY A 102 -0.46 -14.09 15.48
C GLY A 102 -1.61 -14.88 14.84
N ILE A 103 -1.89 -14.69 13.55
CA ILE A 103 -2.86 -15.49 12.79
C ILE A 103 -2.45 -16.98 12.81
N THR A 104 -3.30 -17.81 13.39
CA THR A 104 -3.09 -19.25 13.57
C THR A 104 -3.67 -20.05 12.42
N HIS A 105 -3.33 -21.35 12.37
CA HIS A 105 -3.94 -22.28 11.43
C HIS A 105 -5.46 -22.35 11.55
N ASN A 106 -6.00 -22.22 12.77
CA ASN A 106 -7.45 -22.25 13.00
C ASN A 106 -8.14 -20.99 12.46
N ASP A 107 -7.48 -19.83 12.54
CA ASP A 107 -8.04 -18.56 12.07
C ASP A 107 -8.25 -18.53 10.56
N VAL A 108 -7.43 -19.28 9.80
CA VAL A 108 -7.51 -19.35 8.33
C VAL A 108 -8.16 -20.63 7.80
N LEU A 109 -8.51 -21.58 8.68
CA LEU A 109 -9.01 -22.90 8.26
C LEU A 109 -10.36 -22.80 7.52
N ASP A 110 -11.27 -22.02 8.09
CA ASP A 110 -12.64 -21.80 7.58
C ASP A 110 -12.74 -20.52 6.72
N ALA A 111 -11.61 -19.84 6.49
CA ALA A 111 -11.57 -18.66 5.65
C ALA A 111 -11.81 -19.03 4.16
N PRO A 112 -12.40 -18.13 3.36
CA PRO A 112 -12.54 -18.34 1.92
C PRO A 112 -11.17 -18.36 1.23
N ASP A 113 -11.08 -19.04 0.07
CA ASP A 113 -9.96 -18.80 -0.85
C ASP A 113 -10.04 -17.36 -1.38
N LEU A 114 -8.90 -16.77 -1.71
CA LEU A 114 -8.85 -15.44 -2.29
C LEU A 114 -9.74 -15.31 -3.54
N SER A 115 -9.90 -16.35 -4.35
CA SER A 115 -10.77 -16.32 -5.54
C SER A 115 -12.23 -16.02 -5.20
N GLU A 116 -12.68 -16.32 -3.98
CA GLU A 116 -14.06 -16.13 -3.55
C GLU A 116 -14.32 -14.68 -3.12
N ILE A 117 -13.28 -13.93 -2.70
CA ILE A 117 -13.41 -12.55 -2.20
C ILE A 117 -12.74 -11.50 -3.10
N ILE A 118 -11.96 -11.92 -4.08
CA ILE A 118 -11.09 -11.00 -4.85
C ILE A 118 -11.91 -9.97 -5.63
N GLU A 119 -13.10 -10.33 -6.11
CA GLU A 119 -13.99 -9.37 -6.77
C GLU A 119 -14.40 -8.25 -5.81
N GLU A 120 -14.82 -8.58 -4.58
CA GLU A 120 -15.15 -7.60 -3.56
C GLU A 120 -13.95 -6.73 -3.15
N VAL A 121 -12.75 -7.32 -3.11
CA VAL A 121 -11.51 -6.59 -2.83
C VAL A 121 -11.24 -5.59 -3.95
N LEU A 122 -11.29 -6.02 -5.22
CA LEU A 122 -11.09 -5.14 -6.39
C LEU A 122 -12.14 -4.03 -6.44
N GLU A 123 -13.41 -4.34 -6.15
CA GLU A 123 -14.48 -3.36 -6.04
C GLU A 123 -14.24 -2.34 -4.92
N ALA A 124 -13.60 -2.74 -3.82
CA ALA A 124 -13.28 -1.84 -2.73
C ALA A 124 -12.13 -0.88 -3.07
N ILE A 125 -11.20 -1.27 -3.95
CA ILE A 125 -10.02 -0.46 -4.29
C ILE A 125 -10.12 0.29 -5.64
N GLN A 126 -11.05 -0.09 -6.51
CA GLN A 126 -11.18 0.51 -7.84
C GLN A 126 -11.45 2.03 -7.78
N GLY A 127 -10.90 2.77 -8.75
CA GLY A 127 -11.04 4.23 -8.83
C GLY A 127 -10.23 5.02 -7.80
N HIS A 128 -9.52 4.37 -6.88
CA HIS A 128 -8.75 5.03 -5.84
C HIS A 128 -7.24 4.91 -6.06
N ILE A 129 -6.50 5.81 -5.43
CA ILE A 129 -5.05 5.72 -5.30
C ILE A 129 -4.75 5.01 -3.98
N LEU A 130 -4.00 3.91 -4.05
CA LEU A 130 -3.70 3.13 -2.85
C LEU A 130 -2.51 3.71 -2.11
N VAL A 131 -2.51 3.57 -0.79
CA VAL A 131 -1.42 4.01 0.08
C VAL A 131 -0.93 2.81 0.85
N VAL A 132 0.35 2.53 0.72
CA VAL A 132 0.99 1.33 1.26
C VAL A 132 2.26 1.73 1.96
N HIS A 133 2.70 0.91 2.93
CA HIS A 133 4.00 1.17 3.54
C HIS A 133 5.15 0.68 2.66
N TYR A 134 5.01 -0.48 2.01
CA TYR A 134 6.07 -1.00 1.15
C TYR A 134 5.52 -1.66 -0.11
N ARG A 135 5.35 -0.84 -1.16
CA ARG A 135 4.59 -1.20 -2.38
C ARG A 135 4.93 -2.52 -3.04
N ARG A 136 6.14 -3.03 -2.83
CA ARG A 136 6.58 -4.30 -3.42
C ARG A 136 5.78 -5.47 -2.88
N ILE A 137 5.38 -5.44 -1.61
CA ILE A 137 4.54 -6.49 -1.04
C ILE A 137 3.17 -6.43 -1.70
N GLU A 138 2.43 -5.33 -1.57
CA GLU A 138 1.03 -5.30 -2.01
C GLU A 138 0.90 -5.46 -3.53
N ARG A 139 1.81 -4.86 -4.32
CA ARG A 139 1.81 -5.03 -5.77
C ARG A 139 2.17 -6.45 -6.19
N GLU A 140 3.30 -6.97 -5.71
CA GLU A 140 3.79 -8.27 -6.20
C GLU A 140 2.88 -9.42 -5.72
N PHE A 141 2.35 -9.36 -4.49
CA PHE A 141 1.42 -10.38 -3.99
C PHE A 141 0.08 -10.34 -4.71
N LEU A 142 -0.54 -9.17 -4.89
CA LEU A 142 -1.84 -9.08 -5.56
C LEU A 142 -1.74 -9.47 -7.05
N ASP A 143 -0.72 -8.97 -7.76
CA ASP A 143 -0.47 -9.33 -9.17
C ASP A 143 -0.22 -10.85 -9.32
N ARG A 144 0.61 -11.44 -8.46
CA ARG A 144 0.90 -12.87 -8.52
C ARG A 144 -0.32 -13.72 -8.14
N ALA A 145 -1.12 -13.28 -7.18
CA ALA A 145 -2.35 -13.95 -6.79
C ALA A 145 -3.36 -14.00 -7.94
N LEU A 146 -3.57 -12.87 -8.62
CA LEU A 146 -4.45 -12.76 -9.79
C LEU A 146 -3.92 -13.58 -10.96
N ARG A 147 -2.62 -13.53 -11.26
CA ARG A 147 -2.03 -14.35 -12.33
C ARG A 147 -2.21 -15.84 -12.09
N THR A 148 -2.20 -16.27 -10.83
CA THR A 148 -2.40 -17.69 -10.54
C THR A 148 -3.85 -18.13 -10.68
N ARG A 149 -4.81 -17.25 -10.39
CA ARG A 149 -6.23 -17.59 -10.33
C ARG A 149 -6.95 -17.31 -11.65
N PHE A 150 -6.52 -16.29 -12.38
CA PHE A 150 -7.19 -15.77 -13.58
C PHE A 150 -6.28 -15.66 -14.81
N ASP A 151 -5.01 -16.06 -14.72
CA ASP A 151 -4.01 -15.88 -15.78
C ASP A 151 -3.79 -14.41 -16.22
N GLU A 152 -4.19 -13.46 -15.35
CA GLU A 152 -4.11 -12.02 -15.60
C GLU A 152 -3.48 -11.29 -14.42
N GLY A 153 -2.73 -10.23 -14.71
CA GLY A 153 -2.07 -9.40 -13.69
C GLY A 153 -2.81 -8.09 -13.41
N ILE A 154 -2.37 -7.38 -12.38
CA ILE A 154 -2.92 -6.08 -12.02
C ILE A 154 -1.85 -5.00 -11.89
N GLU A 155 -2.19 -3.78 -12.30
CA GLU A 155 -1.40 -2.60 -12.02
C GLU A 155 -2.30 -1.46 -11.54
N PHE A 156 -1.86 -0.74 -10.50
CA PHE A 156 -2.64 0.32 -9.87
C PHE A 156 -1.72 1.38 -9.25
N PRO A 157 -2.14 2.66 -9.22
CA PRO A 157 -1.36 3.74 -8.64
C PRO A 157 -1.19 3.55 -7.13
N VAL A 158 0.03 3.78 -6.63
CA VAL A 158 0.32 3.73 -5.18
C VAL A 158 1.11 4.93 -4.70
N VAL A 159 0.82 5.40 -3.50
CA VAL A 159 1.72 6.25 -2.71
C VAL A 159 2.42 5.35 -1.68
N ASP A 160 3.74 5.36 -1.68
CA ASP A 160 4.57 4.52 -0.82
C ASP A 160 5.18 5.35 0.32
N THR A 161 4.67 5.15 1.54
CA THR A 161 5.10 5.94 2.71
C THR A 161 6.54 5.62 3.14
N MET A 162 7.05 4.41 2.89
CA MET A 162 8.46 4.10 3.14
C MET A 162 9.37 4.80 2.14
N GLN A 163 8.96 4.95 0.88
CA GLN A 163 9.71 5.74 -0.10
C GLN A 163 9.76 7.22 0.29
N ILE A 164 8.63 7.81 0.69
CA ILE A 164 8.58 9.20 1.18
C ILE A 164 9.54 9.36 2.37
N GLU A 165 9.44 8.46 3.35
CA GLU A 165 10.31 8.49 4.53
C GLU A 165 11.78 8.33 4.17
N THR A 166 12.11 7.43 3.24
CA THR A 166 13.47 7.21 2.75
C THR A 166 14.04 8.49 2.13
N ALA A 167 13.24 9.20 1.33
CA ALA A 167 13.65 10.47 0.73
C ALA A 167 13.87 11.56 1.79
N ILE A 168 13.00 11.65 2.81
CA ILE A 168 13.16 12.57 3.94
C ILE A 168 14.45 12.25 4.71
N GLN A 169 14.69 10.99 5.06
CA GLN A 169 15.88 10.56 5.79
C GLN A 169 17.18 10.79 4.99
N ALA A 170 17.15 10.53 3.68
CA ALA A 170 18.28 10.80 2.80
C ALA A 170 18.61 12.29 2.71
N LYS A 171 17.60 13.17 2.68
CA LYS A 171 17.79 14.63 2.74
C LYS A 171 18.36 15.07 4.08
N TRP A 172 17.81 14.57 5.19
CA TRP A 172 18.25 14.92 6.54
C TRP A 172 19.70 14.48 6.83
N ALA A 173 20.06 13.24 6.51
CA ALA A 173 21.42 12.72 6.68
C ALA A 173 22.38 13.16 5.56
N GLY A 174 21.87 13.82 4.52
CA GLY A 174 22.64 14.28 3.38
C GLY A 174 23.59 15.43 3.72
N GLY A 175 24.58 15.67 2.85
CA GLY A 175 25.52 16.79 2.96
C GLY A 175 26.87 16.42 3.59
N PHE A 176 27.91 17.17 3.19
CA PHE A 176 29.30 16.92 3.59
C PHE A 176 29.49 16.97 5.12
N TRP A 177 28.95 18.00 5.77
CA TRP A 177 29.06 18.20 7.22
C TRP A 177 28.38 17.08 8.03
N ASN A 178 27.22 16.61 7.59
CA ASN A 178 26.49 15.53 8.25
C ASN A 178 27.24 14.20 8.13
N ARG A 179 27.85 13.94 6.97
CA ARG A 179 28.73 12.79 6.75
C ARG A 179 29.97 12.84 7.65
N LEU A 180 30.62 14.00 7.76
CA LEU A 180 31.76 14.18 8.67
C LEU A 180 31.38 13.94 10.14
N LYS A 181 30.17 14.32 10.54
CA LYS A 181 29.61 14.06 11.88
C LYS A 181 29.11 12.62 12.07
N GLY A 182 29.23 11.75 11.06
CA GLY A 182 28.78 10.35 11.14
C GLY A 182 27.27 10.17 11.21
N ILE A 183 26.48 11.18 10.82
CA ILE A 183 25.01 11.11 10.81
C ILE A 183 24.57 10.12 9.72
N LYS A 184 23.71 9.16 10.10
CA LYS A 184 23.19 8.11 9.20
C LYS A 184 21.66 8.16 9.15
N PRO A 185 21.04 7.86 8.00
CA PRO A 185 19.60 7.69 7.89
C PRO A 185 19.05 6.73 8.96
N GLN A 186 17.91 7.07 9.54
CA GLN A 186 17.24 6.20 10.51
C GLN A 186 16.41 5.12 9.81
N SER A 187 15.98 4.10 10.57
CA SER A 187 15.10 3.05 10.06
C SER A 187 13.78 3.63 9.56
N VAL A 188 13.36 3.19 8.37
CA VAL A 188 12.12 3.62 7.68
C VAL A 188 10.95 2.65 7.85
N ARG A 189 11.11 1.61 8.69
CA ARG A 189 10.02 0.68 9.03
C ARG A 189 8.85 1.44 9.67
N LEU A 190 7.62 1.01 9.38
CA LEU A 190 6.37 1.67 9.75
C LEU A 190 6.37 2.19 11.19
N GLY A 191 6.58 1.29 12.17
CA GLY A 191 6.63 1.67 13.58
C GLY A 191 7.71 2.70 13.93
N LYS A 192 8.91 2.61 13.34
CA LYS A 192 9.98 3.59 13.58
C LYS A 192 9.71 4.93 12.90
N SER A 193 9.07 4.92 11.74
CA SER A 193 8.63 6.12 11.04
C SER A 193 7.55 6.87 11.82
N ARG A 194 6.53 6.16 12.31
CA ARG A 194 5.45 6.74 13.13
C ARG A 194 5.93 7.44 14.39
N LEU A 195 6.90 6.85 15.10
CA LEU A 195 7.47 7.44 16.31
C LEU A 195 8.12 8.81 16.07
N ARG A 196 8.65 9.08 14.87
CA ARG A 196 9.25 10.39 14.54
C ARG A 196 8.22 11.53 14.48
N TYR A 197 6.96 11.19 14.25
CA TYR A 197 5.85 12.14 14.21
C TYR A 197 5.00 12.11 15.49
N ASN A 198 5.49 11.44 16.55
CA ASN A 198 4.77 11.24 17.82
C ASN A 198 3.38 10.57 17.66
N LEU A 199 3.22 9.72 16.64
CA LEU A 199 2.00 8.94 16.44
C LEU A 199 1.91 7.79 17.46
N PRO A 200 0.68 7.36 17.83
CA PRO A 200 0.49 6.28 18.80
C PRO A 200 1.10 4.97 18.30
N ALA A 201 1.64 4.19 19.24
CA ALA A 201 2.14 2.86 18.97
C ALA A 201 0.97 1.88 18.81
N TYR A 202 1.01 1.09 17.75
CA TYR A 202 0.11 -0.04 17.54
C TYR A 202 0.91 -1.35 17.60
N THR A 203 0.23 -2.43 17.96
CA THR A 203 0.79 -3.77 17.82
C THR A 203 0.97 -4.04 16.33
N PRO A 204 2.21 -4.30 15.86
CA PRO A 204 2.44 -4.60 14.45
C PRO A 204 1.85 -5.95 14.05
N HIS A 205 1.78 -6.17 12.73
CA HIS A 205 1.45 -7.45 12.09
C HIS A 205 -0.03 -7.82 12.20
N HIS A 206 -0.89 -6.81 12.02
CA HIS A 206 -2.31 -7.00 11.82
C HIS A 206 -2.76 -6.07 10.69
N ALA A 207 -3.06 -6.64 9.53
CA ALA A 207 -3.27 -5.89 8.29
C ALA A 207 -4.16 -4.64 8.42
N LEU A 208 -5.32 -4.73 9.08
CA LEU A 208 -6.18 -3.53 9.24
C LEU A 208 -5.54 -2.44 10.09
N THR A 209 -4.87 -2.82 11.18
CA THR A 209 -4.19 -1.88 12.08
C THR A 209 -3.01 -1.22 11.37
N ASP A 210 -2.26 -2.00 10.58
CA ASP A 210 -1.13 -1.49 9.81
C ASP A 210 -1.58 -0.62 8.61
N ALA A 211 -2.74 -0.89 8.01
CA ALA A 211 -3.37 0.00 7.04
C ALA A 211 -3.77 1.35 7.67
N ILE A 212 -4.41 1.35 8.85
CA ILE A 212 -4.68 2.58 9.62
C ILE A 212 -3.38 3.30 9.95
N ALA A 213 -2.36 2.54 10.38
CA ALA A 213 -1.08 3.07 10.74
C ALA A 213 -0.38 3.76 9.56
N THR A 214 -0.56 3.22 8.37
CA THR A 214 -0.04 3.73 7.10
C THR A 214 -0.79 5.00 6.67
N ALA A 215 -2.11 5.06 6.82
CA ALA A 215 -2.91 6.24 6.55
C ALA A 215 -2.47 7.44 7.42
N GLU A 216 -2.38 7.22 8.73
CA GLU A 216 -1.91 8.23 9.69
C GLU A 216 -0.47 8.68 9.40
N LEU A 217 0.41 7.75 8.99
CA LEU A 217 1.77 8.09 8.62
C LEU A 217 1.81 9.00 7.39
N LEU A 218 1.01 8.73 6.35
CA LEU A 218 0.96 9.63 5.19
C LEU A 218 0.45 11.02 5.59
N GLN A 219 -0.63 11.09 6.37
CA GLN A 219 -1.14 12.37 6.88
C GLN A 219 -0.05 13.18 7.59
N ALA A 220 0.71 12.53 8.49
CA ALA A 220 1.81 13.17 9.21
C ALA A 220 2.96 13.58 8.29
N GLN A 221 3.38 12.71 7.36
CA GLN A 221 4.43 13.01 6.39
C GLN A 221 4.09 14.24 5.55
N ILE A 222 2.86 14.31 5.04
CA ILE A 222 2.40 15.46 4.26
C ILE A 222 2.36 16.72 5.13
N ALA A 223 1.74 16.66 6.31
CA ALA A 223 1.63 17.82 7.20
C ALA A 223 2.98 18.41 7.65
N TYR A 224 4.00 17.57 7.83
CA TYR A 224 5.32 18.02 8.30
C TYR A 224 6.27 18.47 7.20
N HIS A 225 6.16 17.89 6.00
CA HIS A 225 7.24 17.99 5.00
C HIS A 225 6.79 18.49 3.63
N TYR A 226 5.49 18.57 3.36
CA TYR A 226 4.95 18.87 2.05
C TYR A 226 3.81 19.89 2.13
N ASP A 227 3.43 20.42 0.97
CA ASP A 227 2.24 21.26 0.82
C ASP A 227 1.09 20.37 0.35
N THR A 228 -0.05 20.43 1.03
CA THR A 228 -1.23 19.63 0.70
C THR A 228 -1.78 19.93 -0.70
N LYS A 229 -1.44 21.10 -1.26
CA LYS A 229 -1.78 21.52 -2.63
C LYS A 229 -0.85 20.98 -3.71
N GLN A 230 0.18 20.22 -3.36
CA GLN A 230 0.98 19.53 -4.36
C GLN A 230 0.14 18.48 -5.09
N ALA A 231 0.40 18.35 -6.38
CA ALA A 231 -0.28 17.40 -7.24
C ALA A 231 0.10 15.97 -6.89
N VAL A 232 -0.85 15.04 -6.95
CA VAL A 232 -0.63 13.63 -6.62
C VAL A 232 0.42 12.95 -7.49
N ARG A 233 0.65 13.45 -8.71
CA ARG A 233 1.71 12.95 -9.58
C ARG A 233 3.12 13.03 -9.00
N ASP A 234 3.34 13.92 -8.04
CA ASP A 234 4.64 14.05 -7.39
C ASP A 234 4.88 12.92 -6.35
N PHE A 235 3.86 12.13 -6.00
CA PHE A 235 3.90 11.09 -4.97
C PHE A 235 3.56 9.70 -5.47
N TRP A 236 2.65 9.58 -6.44
CA TRP A 236 2.22 8.27 -6.91
C TRP A 236 3.30 7.58 -7.76
N LEU A 237 3.29 6.25 -7.71
CA LEU A 237 4.19 5.34 -8.40
C LEU A 237 3.38 4.26 -9.09
#